data_AF-A0AAU2PPV7-F1
#
_entry.id   AF-A0AAU2PPV7-F1
#
_cell.length_a   1.000
_cell.length_b   1.000
_cell.length_c   1.000
_cell.angle_alpha   90.00
_cell.angle_beta   90.00
_cell.angle_gamma   90.00
#
_symmetry.space_group_name_H-M   'P 1'
#
loop_
_entity.id
_entity.type
_entity.pdbx_description
1 polymer ?
#
loop_
_entity_poly.entity_id
_entity_poly.type
_entity_poly.pdbx_seq_one_letter_code
_entity_poly.pdbx_strand_id
1 'polypeptide(L)'
;MPMQREGSTPATDDNVGWTMDKLRDGTLIRVKVYLERIDRLSDHHRAILTEEARDRRMTLLEYVGWVGRMPKSELHVYRDQVRSGSGGPRLPDVYDAWLSARMAVQEVQSLQRGLGPGEPDLWL
;
A
#
# COMPACT_ATOMS: atom_id res chain seq x y z
N MET A 1 1.58 -2.34 -53.25
CA MET A 1 1.57 -3.35 -52.17
C MET A 1 1.83 -2.63 -50.84
N PRO A 2 0.83 -2.35 -50.00
CA PRO A 2 1.09 -1.93 -48.63
C PRO A 2 1.15 -3.17 -47.72
N MET A 3 2.34 -3.45 -47.16
CA MET A 3 2.48 -4.41 -46.07
C MET A 3 1.87 -3.80 -44.81
N GLN A 4 0.78 -4.40 -44.33
CA GLN A 4 0.31 -4.21 -42.97
C GLN A 4 1.42 -4.70 -42.03
N ARG A 5 1.94 -3.81 -41.19
CA ARG A 5 2.69 -4.24 -40.00
C ARG A 5 1.71 -4.36 -38.86
N GLU A 6 1.71 -5.57 -38.32
CA GLU A 6 0.86 -6.08 -37.28
C GLU A 6 0.86 -5.18 -36.04
N GLY A 7 -0.30 -5.15 -35.38
CA GLY A 7 -0.53 -4.42 -34.16
C GLY A 7 0.54 -4.71 -33.13
N SER A 8 1.29 -3.68 -32.77
CA SER A 8 1.91 -3.62 -31.45
C SER A 8 0.76 -3.60 -30.46
N THR A 9 0.53 -4.72 -29.81
CA THR A 9 -0.26 -4.82 -28.58
C THR A 9 0.15 -3.63 -27.71
N PRO A 10 -0.77 -2.79 -27.21
CA PRO A 10 -0.36 -1.80 -26.23
C PRO A 10 0.28 -2.60 -25.10
N ALA A 11 1.56 -2.33 -24.82
CA ALA A 11 2.17 -2.77 -23.58
C ALA A 11 1.19 -2.30 -22.49
N THR A 12 0.48 -3.26 -21.90
CA THR A 12 -0.40 -2.98 -20.78
C THR A 12 0.46 -2.19 -19.82
N ASP A 13 0.06 -0.95 -19.53
CA ASP A 13 0.86 -0.05 -18.72
C ASP A 13 0.88 -0.63 -17.29
N ASP A 14 1.84 -1.53 -17.06
CA ASP A 14 2.00 -2.34 -15.85
C ASP A 14 2.23 -1.47 -14.60
N ASN A 15 2.31 -0.14 -14.78
CA ASN A 15 2.45 0.86 -13.74
C ASN A 15 1.11 1.49 -13.30
N VAL A 16 -0.01 1.23 -13.97
CA VAL A 16 -1.30 1.85 -13.60
C VAL A 16 -1.74 1.38 -12.20
N GLY A 17 -1.87 2.37 -11.30
CA GLY A 17 -2.32 2.18 -9.92
C GLY A 17 -1.22 1.76 -8.93
N TRP A 18 0.04 1.66 -9.37
CA TRP A 18 1.19 1.41 -8.50
C TRP A 18 1.77 2.72 -7.95
N THR A 19 2.15 2.71 -6.68
CA THR A 19 2.90 3.78 -6.01
C THR A 19 4.26 3.24 -5.59
N MET A 20 5.33 3.97 -5.90
CA MET A 20 6.70 3.57 -5.55
C MET A 20 7.07 4.03 -4.14
N ASP A 21 7.77 3.21 -3.39
CA ASP A 21 8.38 3.56 -2.10
C ASP A 21 9.80 2.97 -2.01
N LYS A 22 10.66 3.59 -1.21
CA LYS A 22 12.05 3.15 -0.99
C LYS A 22 12.25 2.84 0.47
N LEU A 23 12.59 1.59 0.75
CA LEU A 23 12.92 1.13 2.09
C LEU A 23 14.26 1.72 2.57
N ARG A 24 14.48 1.65 3.89
CA ARG A 24 15.67 2.22 4.55
C ARG A 24 16.98 1.58 4.06
N ASP A 25 16.93 0.30 3.70
CA ASP A 25 18.06 -0.46 3.14
C ASP A 25 18.34 -0.15 1.65
N GLY A 26 17.49 0.68 1.02
CA GLY A 26 17.59 1.05 -0.38
C GLY A 26 16.76 0.20 -1.33
N THR A 27 16.07 -0.83 -0.84
CA THR A 27 15.16 -1.67 -1.62
C THR A 27 13.99 -0.84 -2.15
N LEU A 28 13.71 -0.93 -3.45
CA LEU A 28 12.52 -0.31 -4.04
C LEU A 28 11.34 -1.27 -3.94
N ILE A 29 10.20 -0.75 -3.51
CA ILE A 29 8.93 -1.47 -3.55
C ILE A 29 7.93 -0.68 -4.38
N ARG A 30 6.97 -1.39 -4.95
CA ARG A 30 5.75 -0.81 -5.49
C ARG A 30 4.55 -1.34 -4.73
N VAL A 31 3.57 -0.46 -4.49
CA VAL A 31 2.35 -0.76 -3.75
C VAL A 31 1.15 -0.42 -4.60
N LYS A 32 0.20 -1.34 -4.72
CA LYS A 32 -1.10 -1.13 -5.36
C LYS A 32 -2.20 -1.40 -4.35
N VAL A 33 -3.23 -0.57 -4.36
CA VAL A 33 -4.34 -0.61 -3.40
C VAL A 33 -5.61 -1.09 -4.09
N TYR A 34 -6.18 -2.15 -3.56
CA TYR A 34 -7.38 -2.82 -4.03
C TYR A 34 -8.49 -2.66 -2.98
N LEU A 35 -9.25 -1.58 -3.09
CA LEU A 35 -10.29 -1.23 -2.11
C LEU A 35 -11.47 -2.20 -2.10
N GLU A 36 -11.68 -2.94 -3.18
CA GLU A 36 -12.64 -4.04 -3.22
C GLU A 36 -12.30 -5.18 -2.25
N ARG A 37 -11.08 -5.22 -1.70
CA ARG A 37 -10.65 -6.21 -0.69
C ARG A 37 -10.96 -5.78 0.74
N ILE A 38 -11.64 -4.64 0.95
CA ILE A 38 -11.96 -4.10 2.29
C ILE A 38 -12.81 -5.04 3.14
N ASP A 39 -13.56 -5.96 2.52
CA ASP A 39 -14.36 -6.96 3.22
C ASP A 39 -13.51 -8.08 3.87
N ARG A 40 -12.19 -8.10 3.63
CA ARG A 40 -11.25 -9.00 4.34
C ARG A 40 -10.87 -8.50 5.73
N LEU A 41 -11.25 -7.27 6.09
CA LEU A 41 -11.02 -6.73 7.42
C LEU A 41 -11.88 -7.47 8.45
N SER A 42 -11.32 -7.73 9.63
CA SER A 42 -12.09 -8.23 10.76
C SER A 42 -13.14 -7.19 11.20
N ASP A 43 -14.28 -7.65 11.75
CA ASP A 43 -15.32 -6.76 12.27
C ASP A 43 -14.77 -5.81 13.34
N HIS A 44 -13.84 -6.29 14.18
CA HIS A 44 -13.19 -5.50 15.21
C HIS A 44 -12.38 -4.33 14.60
N HIS A 45 -11.49 -4.61 13.65
CA HIS A 45 -10.70 -3.56 12.98
C HIS A 45 -11.58 -2.64 12.14
N ARG A 46 -12.61 -3.18 11.48
CA ARG A 46 -13.58 -2.38 10.72
C ARG A 46 -14.30 -1.37 11.62
N ALA A 47 -14.68 -1.76 12.84
CA ALA A 47 -15.32 -0.86 13.79
C ALA A 47 -14.40 0.30 14.19
N ILE A 48 -13.16 0.00 14.58
CA ILE A 48 -12.15 1.02 14.93
C ILE A 48 -11.93 2.00 13.76
N LEU A 49 -11.71 1.49 12.55
CA LEU A 49 -11.47 2.32 11.37
C LEU A 49 -12.69 3.16 10.98
N THR A 50 -13.91 2.68 11.25
CA THR A 50 -15.14 3.43 10.97
C THR A 50 -15.29 4.63 11.90
N GLU A 51 -14.93 4.48 13.18
CA GLU A 51 -14.92 5.59 14.13
C GLU A 51 -13.90 6.66 13.71
N GLU A 52 -12.67 6.24 13.43
CA GLU A 52 -11.60 7.15 12.96
C GLU A 52 -11.96 7.86 11.65
N ALA A 53 -12.62 7.16 10.73
CA ALA A 53 -13.10 7.75 9.48
C ALA A 53 -14.14 8.85 9.76
N ARG A 54 -15.09 8.61 10.67
CA ARG A 54 -16.12 9.61 11.04
C ARG A 54 -15.50 10.85 11.68
N ASP A 55 -14.53 10.68 12.57
CA ASP A 55 -13.83 11.81 13.21
C ASP A 55 -13.13 12.70 12.19
N ARG A 56 -12.67 12.10 11.08
CA ARG A 56 -12.05 12.79 9.94
C ARG A 56 -13.03 13.20 8.84
N ARG A 57 -14.33 12.99 9.03
CA ARG A 57 -15.40 13.23 8.04
C ARG A 57 -15.18 12.50 6.70
N MET A 58 -14.63 11.29 6.79
CA MET A 58 -14.40 10.39 5.66
C MET A 58 -15.34 9.19 5.77
N THR A 59 -15.65 8.57 4.63
CA THR A 59 -16.19 7.22 4.60
C THR A 59 -15.10 6.21 4.99
N LEU A 60 -15.51 5.02 5.45
CA LEU A 60 -14.56 3.94 5.74
C LEU A 60 -13.69 3.61 4.50
N LEU A 61 -14.29 3.62 3.31
CA LEU A 61 -13.61 3.33 2.05
C LEU A 61 -12.52 4.36 1.74
N GLU A 62 -12.83 5.65 1.88
CA GLU A 62 -11.86 6.74 1.71
C GLU A 62 -10.75 6.66 2.73
N TYR A 63 -11.09 6.39 4.00
CA TYR A 63 -10.10 6.31 5.07
C TYR A 63 -9.15 5.12 4.88
N VAL A 64 -9.68 3.93 4.58
CA VAL A 64 -8.85 2.75 4.26
C VAL A 64 -8.02 2.98 3.00
N GLY A 65 -8.53 3.71 2.00
CA GLY A 65 -7.76 4.09 0.83
C GLY A 65 -6.61 5.07 1.13
N TRP A 66 -6.82 5.99 2.07
CA TRP A 66 -5.76 6.85 2.57
C TRP A 66 -4.70 6.04 3.34
N VAL A 67 -5.11 5.19 4.29
CA VAL A 67 -4.21 4.30 5.05
C VAL A 67 -3.42 3.37 4.11
N GLY A 68 -4.09 2.82 3.11
CA GLY A 68 -3.51 1.96 2.08
C GLY A 68 -2.52 2.68 1.15
N ARG A 69 -2.55 4.01 1.06
CA ARG A 69 -1.56 4.78 0.27
C ARG A 69 -0.51 5.47 1.12
N MET A 70 -0.66 5.44 2.45
CA MET A 70 0.30 6.05 3.36
C MET A 70 1.72 5.49 3.13
N PRO A 71 2.75 6.32 2.95
CA PRO A 71 4.14 5.87 2.83
C PRO A 71 4.60 5.07 4.07
N LYS A 72 5.52 4.11 3.90
CA LYS A 72 6.06 3.36 5.04
C LYS A 72 6.83 4.26 6.01
N SER A 73 7.47 5.31 5.52
CA SER A 73 8.17 6.30 6.34
C SER A 73 7.23 6.99 7.33
N GLU A 74 6.04 7.39 6.88
CA GLU A 74 5.01 7.98 7.74
C GLU A 74 4.48 6.96 8.76
N LEU A 75 4.23 5.73 8.33
CA LEU A 75 3.80 4.64 9.21
C LEU A 75 4.83 4.37 10.33
N HIS A 76 6.13 4.48 10.05
CA HIS A 76 7.18 4.34 11.05
C HIS A 76 7.15 5.42 12.14
N VAL A 77 6.73 6.65 11.81
CA VAL A 77 6.57 7.71 12.82
C VAL A 77 5.52 7.30 13.85
N TYR A 78 4.36 6.81 13.40
CA TYR A 78 3.31 6.32 14.30
C TYR A 78 3.74 5.08 15.07
N ARG A 79 4.47 4.15 14.45
CA ARG A 79 5.08 3.01 15.16
C ARG A 79 5.96 3.47 16.32
N ASP A 80 6.80 4.46 16.09
CA ASP A 80 7.74 4.95 17.09
C ASP A 80 7.01 5.71 18.21
N GLN A 81 5.90 6.39 17.89
CA GLN A 81 4.98 6.96 18.89
C GLN A 81 4.28 5.90 19.74
N VAL A 82 3.80 4.80 19.14
CA VAL A 82 3.22 3.65 19.86
C VAL A 82 4.25 3.05 20.81
N ARG A 83 5.49 2.83 20.33
CA ARG A 83 6.57 2.24 21.14
C ARG A 83 7.01 3.13 22.31
N SER A 84 6.97 4.44 22.11
CA SER A 84 7.32 5.42 23.15
C SER A 84 6.14 5.80 24.07
N GLY A 85 4.91 5.38 23.74
CA GLY A 85 3.70 5.75 24.45
C GLY A 85 3.28 7.22 24.27
N SER A 86 3.86 7.94 23.31
CA SER A 86 3.67 9.39 23.15
C SER A 86 2.44 9.78 22.32
N GLY A 87 1.80 8.83 21.63
CA GLY A 87 0.68 9.08 20.72
C GLY A 87 -0.73 9.04 21.35
N GLY A 88 -0.82 8.95 22.68
CA GLY A 88 -2.10 8.82 23.38
C GLY A 88 -2.64 7.37 23.43
N PRO A 89 -3.69 7.14 24.24
CA PRO A 89 -4.10 5.79 24.60
C PRO A 89 -4.76 5.00 23.46
N ARG A 90 -5.35 5.69 22.47
CA ARG A 90 -6.02 5.03 21.32
C ARG A 90 -5.07 4.67 20.18
N LEU A 91 -3.88 5.29 20.10
CA LEU A 91 -2.99 5.10 18.95
C LEU A 91 -2.58 3.63 18.73
N PRO A 92 -2.27 2.82 19.75
CA PRO A 92 -1.90 1.42 19.53
C PRO A 92 -2.97 0.62 18.78
N ASP A 93 -4.24 0.75 19.18
CA ASP A 93 -5.36 0.02 18.57
C ASP A 93 -5.63 0.52 17.14
N VAL A 94 -5.57 1.84 16.93
CA VAL A 94 -5.73 2.44 15.61
C VAL A 94 -4.59 2.02 14.68
N TYR A 95 -3.36 2.01 15.18
CA TYR A 95 -2.18 1.60 14.43
C TYR A 95 -2.27 0.11 14.03
N ASP A 96 -2.71 -0.77 14.93
CA ASP A 96 -2.94 -2.18 14.60
C ASP A 96 -4.03 -2.33 13.53
N ALA A 97 -5.14 -1.60 13.66
CA ALA A 97 -6.19 -1.58 12.65
C ALA A 97 -5.69 -1.07 11.29
N TRP A 98 -4.77 -0.10 11.25
CA TRP A 98 -4.13 0.35 10.02
C TRP A 98 -3.27 -0.73 9.39
N LEU A 99 -2.47 -1.48 10.17
CA LEU A 99 -1.68 -2.59 9.65
C LEU A 99 -2.58 -3.68 9.03
N SER A 100 -3.67 -4.02 9.72
CA SER A 100 -4.68 -4.97 9.23
C SER A 100 -5.32 -4.49 7.92
N ALA A 101 -5.72 -3.22 7.85
CA ALA A 101 -6.25 -2.62 6.62
C ALA A 101 -5.26 -2.70 5.47
N ARG A 102 -3.99 -2.36 5.70
CA ARG A 102 -2.95 -2.46 4.68
C ARG A 102 -2.76 -3.89 4.20
N MET A 103 -2.70 -4.87 5.10
CA MET A 103 -2.60 -6.29 4.71
C MET A 103 -3.81 -6.76 3.89
N ALA A 104 -5.00 -6.24 4.18
CA ALA A 104 -6.21 -6.59 3.44
C ALA A 104 -6.21 -6.01 2.01
N VAL A 105 -5.83 -4.75 1.84
CA VAL A 105 -6.03 -4.00 0.58
C VAL A 105 -4.77 -3.82 -0.27
N GLN A 106 -3.57 -3.96 0.30
CA GLN A 106 -2.33 -3.75 -0.46
C GLN A 106 -1.88 -5.02 -1.18
N GLU A 107 -1.40 -4.81 -2.40
CA GLU A 107 -0.42 -5.68 -3.02
C GLU A 107 0.92 -4.94 -3.00
N VAL A 108 1.96 -5.62 -2.53
CA VAL A 108 3.31 -5.06 -2.43
C VAL A 108 4.23 -5.95 -3.23
N GLN A 109 4.99 -5.34 -4.12
CA GLN A 109 6.05 -6.03 -4.85
C GLN A 109 7.39 -5.35 -4.58
N SER A 110 8.45 -6.14 -4.53
CA SER A 110 9.82 -5.68 -4.31
C SER A 110 10.62 -5.79 -5.60
N LEU A 111 11.49 -4.81 -5.83
CA LEU A 111 12.39 -4.84 -6.99
C LEU A 111 13.54 -5.78 -6.67
N GLN A 112 13.58 -6.92 -7.34
CA GLN A 112 14.76 -7.76 -7.39
C GLN A 112 15.66 -7.24 -8.51
N ARG A 113 16.87 -6.80 -8.14
CA ARG A 113 17.88 -6.44 -9.13
C ARG A 113 18.44 -7.67 -9.81
N GLY A 114 18.72 -7.57 -11.11
CA GLY A 114 19.44 -8.61 -11.84
C GLY A 114 20.73 -9.00 -11.12
N LEU A 115 20.99 -10.30 -11.00
CA LEU A 115 22.13 -10.85 -10.25
C LEU A 115 23.43 -10.84 -11.08
N GLY A 116 23.34 -10.61 -12.40
CA GLY A 116 24.49 -10.57 -13.30
C GLY A 116 24.37 -9.54 -14.43
N PRO A 117 25.47 -9.33 -15.20
CA PRO A 117 25.46 -8.43 -16.34
C PRO A 117 24.44 -8.88 -17.40
N GLY A 118 23.46 -8.03 -17.68
CA GLY A 118 22.42 -8.29 -18.70
C GLY A 118 21.13 -8.93 -18.18
N GLU A 119 21.03 -9.26 -16.89
CA GLU A 119 19.76 -9.67 -16.29
C GLU A 119 18.86 -8.45 -16.01
N PRO A 120 17.59 -8.47 -16.43
CA PRO A 120 16.66 -7.37 -16.17
C PRO A 120 16.22 -7.36 -14.70
N ASP A 121 15.93 -6.17 -14.17
CA ASP A 121 15.28 -6.04 -12.87
C ASP A 121 13.84 -6.55 -12.96
N LEU A 122 13.39 -7.25 -11.92
CA LEU A 122 12.06 -7.87 -11.86
C LEU A 122 11.30 -7.41 -10.62
N TRP A 123 9.99 -7.20 -10.78
CA TRP A 123 9.07 -6.99 -9.66
C TRP A 123 8.51 -8.32 -9.19
N LEU A 124 8.79 -8.67 -7.93
CA LEU A 124 8.28 -9.87 -7.26
C LEU A 124 7.27 -9.53 -6.16
#